data_AF-A0A4Y2CU11-F1
#
_entry.id   AF-A0A4Y2CU11-F1
#
_cell.length_a   1.000
_cell.length_b   1.000
_cell.length_c   1.000
_cell.angle_alpha   90.00
_cell.angle_beta   90.00
_cell.angle_gamma   90.00
#
_symmetry.space_group_name_H-M   'P 1'
#
loop_
_entity.id
_entity.type
_entity.pdbx_description
1 polymer ?
#
loop_
_entity_poly.entity_id
_entity_poly.type
_entity_poly.pdbx_seq_one_letter_code
_entity_poly.pdbx_strand_id
1 'polypeptide(L)'
;MSGCDITSALFNYGKMKFVQTLKNNHDLLKVIEIFKDPDITPENVVDAGNGFLVALNGYPISASDTPSLNTVSYKYYMKSSFDKSSNMTSLPPTEAAAHQHSRRVYKQIQHWLGNKKRPEDRGWERTINGLQPVKTLKLTAPDSILRRIS
;
A
#
# COMPACT_ATOMS: atom_id res chain seq x y z
N MET A 1 -5.91 -1.44 -6.20
CA MET A 1 -4.66 -1.92 -5.59
C MET A 1 -3.49 -2.00 -6.56
N SER A 2 -3.66 -2.37 -7.83
CA SER A 2 -2.53 -2.42 -8.79
C SER A 2 -2.06 -1.04 -9.32
N GLY A 3 -2.80 0.02 -9.05
CA GLY A 3 -2.57 1.35 -9.64
C GLY A 3 -3.43 1.61 -10.89
N CYS A 4 -3.74 2.87 -11.13
CA CYS A 4 -4.50 3.43 -12.26
C CYS A 4 -4.11 4.92 -12.39
N ASP A 5 -4.69 5.69 -13.31
CA ASP A 5 -4.28 7.07 -13.62
C ASP A 5 -4.22 7.99 -12.39
N ILE A 6 -5.06 7.72 -11.38
CA ILE A 6 -5.09 8.48 -10.13
C ILE A 6 -4.58 7.72 -8.90
N THR A 7 -3.97 6.54 -9.06
CA THR A 7 -3.38 5.81 -7.93
C THR A 7 -1.99 5.30 -8.30
N SER A 8 -1.02 5.56 -7.44
CA SER A 8 0.36 5.09 -7.60
C SER A 8 0.40 3.57 -7.82
N ALA A 9 1.19 3.08 -8.76
CA ALA A 9 1.44 1.65 -8.95
C ALA A 9 2.65 1.19 -8.11
N LEU A 10 2.66 -0.09 -7.73
CA LEU A 10 3.84 -0.69 -7.11
C LEU A 10 4.88 -1.01 -8.18
N PHE A 11 6.11 -0.54 -7.95
CA PHE A 11 7.20 -0.74 -8.89
C PHE A 11 7.51 -2.22 -9.08
N ASN A 12 7.62 -2.67 -10.34
CA ASN A 12 7.89 -4.06 -10.72
C ASN A 12 6.79 -5.08 -10.33
N TYR A 13 5.57 -4.63 -10.03
CA TYR A 13 4.42 -5.51 -9.86
C TYR A 13 3.48 -5.39 -11.05
N GLY A 14 3.44 -6.43 -11.89
CA GLY A 14 2.50 -6.49 -13.02
C GLY A 14 1.05 -6.67 -12.55
N LYS A 15 0.08 -6.11 -13.31
CA LYS A 15 -1.36 -6.22 -13.03
C LYS A 15 -1.83 -7.67 -12.83
N MET A 16 -1.27 -8.60 -13.61
CA MET A 16 -1.58 -10.03 -13.51
C MET A 16 -1.23 -10.63 -12.14
N LYS A 17 -0.19 -10.14 -11.46
CA LYS A 17 0.17 -10.59 -10.12
C LYS A 17 -0.97 -10.34 -9.12
N PHE A 18 -1.59 -9.16 -9.19
CA PHE A 18 -2.74 -8.83 -8.34
C PHE A 18 -3.95 -9.71 -8.63
N VAL A 19 -4.25 -9.95 -9.91
CA VAL A 19 -5.35 -10.83 -10.33
C VAL A 19 -5.12 -12.25 -9.83
N GLN A 20 -3.89 -12.76 -9.96
CA GLN A 20 -3.56 -14.11 -9.50
C GLN A 20 -3.62 -14.23 -7.98
N THR A 21 -3.12 -13.23 -7.24
CA THR A 21 -3.22 -13.18 -5.79
C THR A 21 -4.68 -13.21 -5.32
N LEU A 22 -5.57 -12.47 -5.97
CA LEU A 22 -7.02 -12.52 -5.69
C LEU A 22 -7.63 -13.88 -5.99
N LYS A 23 -7.28 -14.50 -7.12
CA LYS A 23 -7.79 -15.82 -7.51
C LYS A 23 -7.35 -16.93 -6.55
N ASN A 24 -6.12 -16.83 -6.03
CA ASN A 24 -5.50 -17.88 -5.21
C ASN A 24 -5.81 -17.75 -3.71
N ASN A 25 -6.36 -16.63 -3.26
CA ASN A 25 -6.61 -16.37 -1.85
C ASN A 25 -8.02 -15.82 -1.64
N HIS A 26 -8.95 -16.73 -1.33
CA HIS A 26 -10.35 -16.39 -1.11
C HIS A 26 -10.59 -15.48 0.10
N ASP A 27 -9.69 -15.44 1.08
CA ASP A 27 -9.80 -14.52 2.22
C ASP A 27 -9.68 -13.04 1.78
N LEU A 28 -9.06 -12.77 0.62
CA LEU A 28 -9.01 -11.43 0.04
C LEU A 28 -10.35 -10.93 -0.47
N LEU A 29 -11.38 -11.78 -0.59
CA LEU A 29 -12.74 -11.32 -0.88
C LEU A 29 -13.25 -10.42 0.25
N LYS A 30 -12.91 -10.72 1.51
CA LYS A 30 -13.26 -9.88 2.66
C LYS A 30 -12.62 -8.50 2.55
N VAL A 31 -11.37 -8.43 2.07
CA VAL A 31 -10.69 -7.16 1.80
C VAL A 31 -11.45 -6.37 0.73
N ILE A 32 -11.92 -7.01 -0.34
CA ILE A 32 -12.68 -6.31 -1.38
C ILE A 32 -13.96 -5.69 -0.81
N GLU A 33 -14.69 -6.41 0.05
CA GLU A 33 -15.91 -5.90 0.69
C GLU A 33 -15.63 -4.68 1.58
N ILE A 34 -14.53 -4.69 2.34
CA ILE A 34 -14.08 -3.53 3.14
C ILE A 34 -13.88 -2.30 2.24
N PHE A 35 -13.31 -2.45 1.05
CA PHE A 35 -13.08 -1.32 0.14
C PHE A 35 -14.36 -0.80 -0.53
N LYS A 36 -15.41 -1.61 -0.63
CA LYS A 36 -16.71 -1.21 -1.17
C LYS A 36 -17.59 -0.50 -0.15
N ASP A 37 -17.41 -0.80 1.14
CA ASP A 37 -18.19 -0.20 2.22
C ASP A 37 -18.00 1.33 2.30
N PRO A 38 -19.06 2.15 2.15
CA PRO A 38 -18.97 3.61 2.22
C PRO A 38 -18.73 4.14 3.64
N ASP A 39 -19.08 3.38 4.67
CA ASP A 39 -19.09 3.81 6.08
C ASP A 39 -17.89 3.26 6.86
N ILE A 40 -17.02 2.51 6.17
CA ILE A 40 -15.80 1.96 6.74
C ILE A 40 -14.83 3.06 7.24
N THR A 41 -14.20 2.75 8.36
CA THR A 41 -13.16 3.60 8.95
C THR A 41 -11.88 3.61 8.10
N PRO A 42 -11.13 4.72 8.07
CA PRO A 42 -9.84 4.78 7.40
C PRO A 42 -8.82 3.73 7.88
N GLU A 43 -8.88 3.36 9.16
CA GLU A 43 -8.01 2.38 9.81
C GLU A 43 -8.27 0.98 9.24
N ASN A 44 -9.53 0.56 9.14
CA ASN A 44 -9.87 -0.74 8.57
C ASN A 44 -9.48 -0.86 7.09
N VAL A 45 -9.60 0.23 6.31
CA VAL A 45 -9.12 0.28 4.91
C VAL A 45 -7.61 0.09 4.83
N VAL A 46 -6.89 0.72 5.76
CA VAL A 46 -5.44 0.62 5.83
C VAL A 46 -5.01 -0.79 6.21
N ASP A 47 -5.63 -1.39 7.23
CA ASP A 47 -5.33 -2.75 7.68
C ASP A 47 -5.63 -3.79 6.60
N ALA A 48 -6.79 -3.66 5.93
CA ALA A 48 -7.16 -4.53 4.83
C ALA A 48 -6.20 -4.38 3.63
N GLY A 49 -5.78 -3.15 3.33
CA GLY A 49 -4.79 -2.87 2.29
C GLY A 49 -3.40 -3.42 2.63
N ASN A 50 -2.97 -3.34 3.88
CA ASN A 50 -1.74 -3.96 4.36
C ASN A 50 -1.80 -5.48 4.24
N GLY A 51 -2.89 -6.12 4.70
CA GLY A 51 -3.10 -7.55 4.57
C GLY A 51 -3.07 -8.01 3.11
N PHE A 52 -3.67 -7.25 2.20
CA PHE A 52 -3.58 -7.49 0.76
C PHE A 52 -2.13 -7.47 0.25
N LEU A 53 -1.34 -6.48 0.66
CA LEU A 53 0.06 -6.35 0.22
C LEU A 53 0.96 -7.45 0.81
N VAL A 54 0.69 -7.91 2.03
CA VAL A 54 1.37 -9.06 2.62
C VAL A 54 1.06 -10.34 1.81
N ALA A 55 -0.20 -10.56 1.44
CA ALA A 55 -0.61 -11.64 0.55
C ALA A 55 0.03 -11.55 -0.85
N LEU A 56 0.13 -10.34 -1.39
CA LEU A 56 0.77 -10.07 -2.69
C LEU A 56 2.28 -10.43 -2.68
N ASN A 57 2.90 -10.44 -1.50
CA ASN A 57 4.27 -10.87 -1.26
C ASN A 57 4.39 -12.37 -0.90
N GLY A 58 3.30 -13.13 -1.00
CA GLY A 58 3.28 -14.58 -0.81
C GLY A 58 3.14 -15.05 0.65
N TYR A 59 2.80 -14.15 1.57
CA TYR A 59 2.56 -14.50 2.97
C TYR A 59 1.07 -14.74 3.24
N PRO A 60 0.70 -15.68 4.11
CA PRO A 60 -0.70 -15.85 4.52
C PRO A 60 -1.19 -14.65 5.33
N ILE A 61 -2.51 -14.44 5.35
CA ILE A 61 -3.19 -13.33 6.07
C ILE A 61 -3.82 -13.82 7.39
N SER A 62 -3.36 -14.97 7.91
CA SER A 62 -3.89 -15.56 9.14
C SER A 62 -3.59 -14.71 10.37
N ALA A 63 -4.58 -14.53 11.24
CA ALA A 63 -4.53 -13.58 12.35
C ALA A 63 -3.40 -13.81 13.38
N SER A 64 -2.83 -15.02 13.49
CA SER A 64 -1.82 -15.35 14.50
C SER A 64 -0.37 -15.10 14.07
N ASP A 65 -0.05 -15.27 12.78
CA ASP A 65 1.35 -15.35 12.30
C ASP A 65 1.65 -14.45 11.09
N THR A 66 0.72 -13.56 10.71
CA THR A 66 0.94 -12.66 9.58
C THR A 66 2.01 -11.62 9.92
N PRO A 67 3.13 -11.57 9.19
CA PRO A 67 4.15 -10.56 9.43
C PRO A 67 3.64 -9.17 9.04
N SER A 68 4.07 -8.15 9.78
CA SER A 68 3.82 -6.76 9.37
C SER A 68 4.43 -6.48 7.99
N LEU A 69 3.87 -5.52 7.26
CA LEU A 69 4.42 -5.16 5.95
C LEU A 69 5.88 -4.67 6.05
N ASN A 70 6.25 -3.96 7.12
CA ASN A 70 7.64 -3.58 7.37
C ASN A 70 8.54 -4.79 7.60
N THR A 71 8.06 -5.82 8.30
CA THR A 71 8.78 -7.09 8.47
C THR A 71 9.01 -7.78 7.12
N VAL A 72 8.00 -7.78 6.25
CA VAL A 72 8.12 -8.30 4.87
C VAL A 72 9.15 -7.50 4.08
N SER A 73 9.07 -6.16 4.10
CA SER A 73 10.03 -5.28 3.42
C SER A 73 11.45 -5.49 3.91
N TYR A 74 11.66 -5.63 5.22
CA TYR A 74 12.96 -5.89 5.81
C TYR A 74 13.54 -7.25 5.37
N LYS A 75 12.71 -8.32 5.34
CA LYS A 75 13.14 -9.63 4.84
C LYS A 75 13.58 -9.57 3.38
N TYR A 76 12.83 -8.85 2.54
CA TYR A 76 13.20 -8.62 1.14
C TYR A 76 14.51 -7.83 1.02
N TYR A 77 14.68 -6.77 1.81
CA TYR A 77 15.91 -5.99 1.87
C TYR A 77 17.12 -6.84 2.24
N MET A 78 17.02 -7.63 3.31
CA MET A 78 18.10 -8.52 3.73
C MET A 78 18.44 -9.50 2.61
N LYS A 79 17.44 -10.14 2.00
CA LYS A 79 17.66 -11.06 0.88
C LYS A 79 18.37 -10.39 -0.31
N SER A 80 17.96 -9.16 -0.68
CA SER A 80 18.60 -8.43 -1.78
C SER A 80 20.01 -7.97 -1.44
N SER A 81 20.27 -7.56 -0.20
CA SER A 81 21.58 -6.99 0.20
C SER A 81 22.75 -7.97 0.06
N PHE A 82 22.49 -9.28 0.12
CA PHE A 82 23.50 -10.32 -0.06
C PHE A 82 23.65 -10.79 -1.51
N ASP A 83 22.76 -10.35 -2.41
CA ASP A 83 22.80 -10.73 -3.81
C ASP A 83 23.32 -9.56 -4.66
N LYS A 84 24.56 -9.72 -5.16
CA LYS A 84 25.27 -8.73 -5.99
C LYS A 84 24.55 -8.38 -7.30
N SER A 85 23.60 -9.21 -7.73
CA SER A 85 22.82 -9.02 -8.96
C SER A 85 21.41 -8.48 -8.71
N SER A 86 20.98 -8.39 -7.44
CA SER A 86 19.59 -8.06 -7.12
C SER A 86 19.32 -6.56 -7.24
N ASN A 87 18.22 -6.24 -7.91
CA ASN A 87 17.74 -4.87 -8.00
C ASN A 87 17.06 -4.47 -6.69
N MET A 88 17.76 -3.68 -5.86
CA MET A 88 17.22 -3.06 -4.63
C MET A 88 15.95 -2.23 -4.85
N THR A 89 15.64 -1.87 -6.10
CA THR A 89 14.42 -1.13 -6.47
C THR A 89 13.14 -1.95 -6.33
N SER A 90 13.23 -3.28 -6.22
CA SER A 90 12.08 -4.19 -6.15
C SER A 90 11.51 -4.44 -4.74
N LEU A 91 11.86 -3.57 -3.78
CA LEU A 91 11.39 -3.69 -2.40
C LEU A 91 9.88 -3.46 -2.30
N PRO A 92 9.18 -4.23 -1.45
CA PRO A 92 7.80 -3.93 -1.09
C PRO A 92 7.70 -2.51 -0.48
N PRO A 93 6.57 -1.81 -0.67
CA PRO A 93 6.39 -0.48 -0.10
C PRO A 93 6.50 -0.53 1.44
N THR A 94 6.96 0.56 2.04
CA THR A 94 6.87 0.72 3.49
C THR A 94 5.41 0.78 3.91
N GLU A 95 5.13 0.45 5.16
CA GLU A 95 3.78 0.52 5.71
C GLU A 95 3.15 1.91 5.57
N ALA A 96 3.87 2.98 5.87
CA ALA A 96 3.35 4.34 5.70
C ALA A 96 2.96 4.67 4.24
N ALA A 97 3.76 4.21 3.27
CA ALA A 97 3.45 4.41 1.86
C ALA A 97 2.25 3.54 1.42
N ALA A 98 2.18 2.31 1.92
CA ALA A 98 1.06 1.41 1.71
C ALA A 98 -0.25 1.98 2.27
N HIS A 99 -0.22 2.56 3.47
CA HIS A 99 -1.38 3.21 4.09
C HIS A 99 -1.96 4.30 3.19
N GLN A 100 -1.11 5.19 2.67
CA GLN A 100 -1.53 6.26 1.77
C GLN A 100 -2.05 5.70 0.44
N HIS A 101 -1.42 4.67 -0.11
CA HIS A 101 -1.90 4.01 -1.32
C HIS A 101 -3.28 3.39 -1.13
N SER A 102 -3.50 2.65 -0.04
CA SER A 102 -4.79 2.03 0.31
C SER A 102 -5.90 3.08 0.43
N ARG A 103 -5.63 4.21 1.08
CA ARG A 103 -6.58 5.34 1.19
C ARG A 103 -6.98 5.90 -0.18
N ARG A 104 -6.01 6.08 -1.09
CA ARG A 104 -6.28 6.54 -2.46
C ARG A 104 -7.08 5.54 -3.28
N VAL A 105 -6.76 4.24 -3.16
CA VAL A 105 -7.50 3.16 -3.82
C VAL A 105 -8.95 3.13 -3.33
N TYR A 106 -9.16 3.22 -2.02
CA TYR A 106 -10.50 3.27 -1.43
C TYR A 106 -11.30 4.44 -2.01
N LYS A 107 -10.75 5.65 -1.99
CA LYS A 107 -11.42 6.83 -2.55
C LYS A 107 -11.81 6.61 -4.01
N GLN A 108 -10.93 6.01 -4.81
CA GLN A 108 -11.23 5.74 -6.21
C GLN A 108 -12.37 4.74 -6.39
N ILE A 109 -12.39 3.67 -5.60
CA ILE A 109 -13.48 2.68 -5.61
C ILE A 109 -14.79 3.35 -5.20
N GLN A 110 -14.79 4.14 -4.14
CA GLN A 110 -15.98 4.86 -3.69
C GLN A 110 -16.50 5.84 -4.75
N HIS A 111 -15.59 6.54 -5.44
CA HIS A 111 -15.96 7.41 -6.55
C HIS A 111 -16.64 6.64 -7.69
N TRP A 112 -16.10 5.48 -8.08
CA TRP A 112 -16.73 4.60 -9.07
C TRP A 112 -18.10 4.07 -8.65
N LEU A 113 -18.31 3.88 -7.35
CA LEU A 113 -19.60 3.47 -6.78
C LEU A 113 -20.60 4.63 -6.61
N GLY A 114 -20.24 5.86 -6.97
CA GLY A 114 -21.10 7.04 -6.83
C GLY A 114 -21.04 7.71 -5.45
N ASN A 115 -20.24 7.20 -4.52
CA ASN A 115 -20.07 7.74 -3.18
C ASN A 115 -19.09 8.91 -3.20
N LYS A 116 -19.60 10.13 -3.30
CA LYS A 116 -18.79 11.36 -3.31
C LYS A 116 -18.14 11.58 -1.94
N LYS A 117 -16.86 11.26 -1.81
CA LYS A 117 -16.01 11.60 -0.64
C LYS A 117 -15.13 12.81 -0.97
N ARG A 118 -14.83 13.65 0.02
CA ARG A 118 -13.96 14.81 -0.19
C ARG A 118 -12.52 14.35 -0.50
N PRO A 119 -11.78 15.09 -1.33
CA PRO A 119 -10.40 14.73 -1.67
C PRO A 119 -9.44 14.77 -0.49
N GLU A 120 -9.59 15.77 0.36
CA GLU A 120 -8.66 16.09 1.46
C GLU A 120 -8.67 15.02 2.57
N ASP A 121 -9.78 14.30 2.73
CA ASP A 121 -9.97 13.40 3.86
C ASP A 121 -9.11 12.11 3.76
N ARG A 122 -8.58 11.74 2.58
CA ARG A 122 -8.04 10.38 2.35
C ARG A 122 -6.84 10.30 1.37
N GLY A 123 -5.73 11.00 1.69
CA GLY A 123 -4.42 10.78 1.05
C GLY A 123 -4.08 11.68 -0.15
N TRP A 124 -4.83 12.78 -0.29
CA TRP A 124 -4.57 13.88 -1.22
C TRP A 124 -4.55 15.19 -0.45
N GLU A 125 -3.64 16.06 -0.83
CA GLU A 125 -3.53 17.41 -0.31
C GLU A 125 -3.90 18.41 -1.41
N ARG A 126 -4.56 19.50 -1.00
CA ARG A 126 -4.90 20.60 -1.90
C ARG A 126 -3.77 21.62 -1.87
N THR A 127 -3.13 21.84 -3.00
CA THR A 127 -2.09 22.85 -3.19
C THR A 127 -2.55 23.90 -4.20
N ILE A 128 -1.78 24.99 -4.33
CA ILE A 128 -2.04 26.05 -5.32
C ILE A 128 -2.06 25.50 -6.77
N ASN A 129 -1.41 24.35 -6.99
CA ASN A 129 -1.32 23.70 -8.30
C ASN A 129 -2.38 22.59 -8.48
N GLY A 130 -3.36 22.50 -7.58
CA GLY A 130 -4.41 21.49 -7.62
C GLY A 130 -4.25 20.40 -6.55
N LEU A 131 -4.78 19.19 -6.82
CA LEU A 131 -4.69 18.08 -5.88
C LEU A 131 -3.40 17.30 -6.10
N GLN A 132 -2.60 17.15 -5.04
CA GLN A 132 -1.37 16.35 -5.06
C GLN A 132 -1.46 15.16 -4.09
N PRO A 133 -0.92 14.00 -4.46
CA PRO A 133 -1.00 12.82 -3.61
C PRO A 133 -0.03 12.93 -2.44
N VAL A 134 -0.52 12.69 -1.21
CA VAL A 134 0.33 12.62 -0.01
C VAL A 134 1.17 11.35 -0.09
N LYS A 135 2.50 11.51 -0.16
CA LYS A 135 3.43 10.39 -0.36
C LYS A 135 3.74 9.65 0.95
N THR A 136 4.06 10.39 2.01
CA THR A 136 4.33 9.85 3.36
C THR A 136 4.11 10.95 4.39
N LEU A 137 3.62 10.59 5.58
CA LEU A 137 3.53 11.48 6.74
C LEU A 137 4.71 11.30 7.72
N LYS A 138 5.52 10.26 7.52
CA LYS A 138 6.73 9.97 8.31
C LYS A 138 7.98 10.23 7.47
N LEU A 139 9.03 10.69 8.12
CA LEU A 139 10.36 10.83 7.53
C LEU A 139 10.88 9.46 7.06
N THR A 140 11.54 9.44 5.91
CA THR A 140 12.08 8.22 5.28
C THR A 140 13.21 7.58 6.08
N ALA A 141 13.88 8.36 6.93
CA ALA A 141 14.90 7.89 7.86
C ALA A 141 14.79 8.69 9.18
N PRO A 142 15.24 8.14 10.31
CA PRO A 142 15.39 8.89 11.55
C PRO A 142 16.27 10.13 11.35
N ASP A 143 15.96 11.22 12.05
CA ASP A 143 16.72 12.47 11.97
C ASP A 143 18.23 12.27 12.24
N SER A 144 18.57 11.33 13.13
CA SER A 144 19.96 10.99 13.44
C SER A 144 20.75 10.44 12.25
N ILE A 145 20.08 9.76 11.32
CA ILE A 145 20.70 9.25 10.08
C ILE A 145 20.80 10.39 9.06
N LEU A 146 19.74 11.19 8.89
CA LEU A 146 19.73 12.32 7.95
C LEU A 146 20.84 13.33 8.28
N ARG A 147 21.03 13.63 9.57
CA ARG A 147 22.10 14.52 10.04
C ARG A 147 23.52 14.00 9.79
N ARG A 148 23.70 12.69 9.59
CA ARG A 148 25.01 12.08 9.32
C ARG A 148 25.39 12.07 7.84
N ILE A 149 24.42 12.27 6.95
CA ILE A 149 24.61 12.29 5.48
C ILE A 149 24.40 13.69 4.89
N SER A 150 24.21 14.69 5.74
CA SER A 150 24.20 16.13 5.41
C SER A 150 25.63 16.66 5.43
#